data_AF-A0A372EFE8-F1
#
_entry.id   AF-A0A372EFE8-F1
#
_cell.length_a   1.000
_cell.length_b   1.000
_cell.length_c   1.000
_cell.angle_alpha   90.00
_cell.angle_beta   90.00
_cell.angle_gamma   90.00
#
_symmetry.space_group_name_H-M   'P 1'
#
loop_
_entity.id
_entity.type
_entity.pdbx_description
1 polymer ?
#
loop_
_entity_poly.entity_id
_entity_poly.type
_entity_poly.pdbx_seq_one_letter_code
_entity_poly.pdbx_strand_id
1 'polypeptide(L)'
;AINDLPAGLLLDLYAYAGGRPDAYFDPDGAARIRYFAITTDAKGKALGIDQGFVKARWAFIVDDVQGGGDASALGQKRNEYAQAASALLVDVGGNFLGGGQAASAWGGADNPMAADFFQHYGEALISIPEFTIDNMSDDDATALIASYIQTDREQVFGRSCPSRAALLPPIRFAPGEADIHVDRDKEAALAGMSGPQANAQRILNCNRPTTLPVAYANDEERRRINKYEAAAELQESPATSAIYKDCSANNGCRSNTAIKINGHEYYASYGRTQFVVETFLRTLTTVAKDLNAQQRHQLRLDQPVRLPNGAMGTMLDMVRIANGRAAVAARSFSKVRMDFGTGLSFQQAQHIWESLTTRQQTQFQHDTGLNQREYVDMLGFTPEGRARTEAEGKNAFASEAVIRMVDGDGQTSFGTWLMWLYSSQDEYNFVSKIFLKNNLSKIVEAPSLAGQFLNTEAPGTDEHMIRQRTVEDDLAQRVAAMHNWGNVRRITAPAMDLPSWVKNYADEFSRSVGRGDWRSLRCGDELKNTAGLRMQPLNLK
;
A
#
# COMPACT_ATOMS: atom_id res chain seq x y z
N ALA A 1 38.59 8.08 -37.55
CA ALA A 1 38.56 9.55 -37.39
C ALA A 1 37.70 9.85 -36.18
N ILE A 2 38.32 10.43 -35.17
CA ILE A 2 37.66 11.06 -34.02
C ILE A 2 37.52 12.55 -34.39
N ASN A 3 36.47 13.21 -33.87
CA ASN A 3 36.23 14.66 -33.75
C ASN A 3 35.07 15.20 -34.62
N ASP A 4 33.94 15.47 -33.98
CA ASP A 4 33.34 16.84 -33.88
C ASP A 4 31.84 16.81 -33.53
N LEU A 5 31.51 16.43 -32.29
CA LEU A 5 30.33 16.98 -31.62
C LEU A 5 30.69 17.29 -30.15
N PRO A 6 30.30 18.46 -29.60
CA PRO A 6 30.83 18.96 -28.33
C PRO A 6 30.29 18.16 -27.14
N ALA A 7 31.17 17.96 -26.16
CA ALA A 7 30.81 17.55 -24.81
C ALA A 7 29.96 18.66 -24.16
N GLY A 8 28.66 18.41 -24.01
CA GLY A 8 27.75 19.34 -23.34
C GLY A 8 26.31 19.16 -23.79
N LEU A 9 25.66 18.08 -23.32
CA LEU A 9 24.22 17.91 -23.07
C LEU A 9 24.06 16.45 -22.66
N LEU A 10 24.48 16.18 -21.43
CA LEU A 10 24.16 14.94 -20.72
C LEU A 10 22.63 14.86 -20.63
N LEU A 11 22.04 13.98 -21.44
CA LEU A 11 20.74 13.41 -21.16
C LEU A 11 20.83 12.79 -19.76
N ASP A 12 20.12 13.39 -18.81
CA ASP A 12 19.90 12.78 -17.52
C ASP A 12 19.10 11.49 -17.73
N LEU A 13 19.77 10.35 -17.53
CA LEU A 13 19.18 9.03 -17.67
C LEU A 13 18.11 8.74 -16.59
N TYR A 14 17.98 9.57 -15.54
CA TYR A 14 16.89 9.47 -14.57
C TYR A 14 15.55 9.97 -15.10
N ALA A 15 15.53 10.84 -16.12
CA ALA A 15 14.30 11.27 -16.80
C ALA A 15 13.56 10.09 -17.49
N TYR A 16 14.24 8.96 -17.71
CA TYR A 16 13.68 7.78 -18.37
C TYR A 16 13.03 6.76 -17.42
N ALA A 17 13.27 6.83 -16.10
CA ALA A 17 12.80 5.83 -15.14
C ALA A 17 11.28 5.86 -14.88
N GLY A 18 10.58 6.94 -15.32
CA GLY A 18 9.11 7.05 -15.30
C GLY A 18 8.41 6.69 -16.63
N GLY A 19 9.16 6.35 -17.69
CA GLY A 19 8.61 5.81 -18.94
C GLY A 19 7.76 6.76 -19.79
N ARG A 20 7.94 8.10 -19.71
CA ARG A 20 7.14 9.06 -20.51
C ARG A 20 7.93 10.25 -21.09
N PRO A 21 8.99 10.04 -21.89
CA PRO A 21 9.77 11.14 -22.46
C PRO A 21 8.93 12.15 -23.29
N ASP A 22 7.87 11.68 -23.95
CA ASP A 22 7.06 12.50 -24.88
C ASP A 22 6.08 13.45 -24.16
N ALA A 23 5.89 13.28 -22.85
CA ALA A 23 5.04 14.15 -22.03
C ALA A 23 5.79 15.38 -21.47
N TYR A 24 7.10 15.50 -21.73
CA TYR A 24 7.97 16.49 -21.10
C TYR A 24 8.70 17.44 -22.05
N PHE A 25 8.45 17.37 -23.36
CA PHE A 25 9.04 18.33 -24.29
C PHE A 25 8.11 19.54 -24.45
N ASP A 26 8.28 20.53 -23.57
CA ASP A 26 7.83 21.90 -23.85
C ASP A 26 9.01 22.64 -24.51
N PRO A 27 8.93 22.99 -25.81
CA PRO A 27 9.97 23.78 -26.47
C PRO A 27 10.15 25.20 -25.88
N ASP A 28 9.20 25.65 -25.03
CA ASP A 28 9.18 26.96 -24.38
C ASP A 28 9.22 26.88 -22.83
N GLY A 29 9.39 25.70 -22.22
CA GLY A 29 9.34 25.49 -20.77
C GLY A 29 10.63 24.87 -20.22
N ALA A 30 11.52 25.71 -19.70
CA ALA A 30 12.79 25.29 -19.11
C ALA A 30 12.95 25.66 -17.62
N ALA A 31 11.96 26.36 -17.05
CA ALA A 31 11.93 26.59 -15.60
C ALA A 31 11.80 25.26 -14.84
N ARG A 32 12.37 25.25 -13.64
CA ARG A 32 12.36 24.09 -12.76
C ARG A 32 11.62 24.40 -11.47
N ILE A 33 10.80 23.45 -11.02
CA ILE A 33 10.24 23.43 -9.68
C ILE A 33 10.63 22.14 -8.96
N ARG A 34 11.10 22.29 -7.71
CA ARG A 34 11.49 21.21 -6.82
C ARG A 34 10.62 21.25 -5.58
N TYR A 35 9.81 20.23 -5.38
CA TYR A 35 9.02 20.04 -4.18
C TYR A 35 9.81 19.30 -3.10
N PHE A 36 9.46 19.56 -1.85
CA PHE A 36 10.07 18.93 -0.69
C PHE A 36 8.98 18.52 0.31
N ALA A 37 9.14 17.34 0.89
CA ALA A 37 8.34 16.91 2.02
C ALA A 37 9.10 17.18 3.32
N ILE A 38 8.56 18.05 4.18
CA ILE A 38 9.15 18.39 5.48
C ILE A 38 8.35 17.71 6.59
N THR A 39 9.03 16.92 7.42
CA THR A 39 8.39 16.12 8.49
C THR A 39 8.25 16.85 9.82
N THR A 40 8.62 18.14 9.86
CA THR A 40 8.58 19.00 11.06
C THR A 40 7.72 20.25 10.89
N ASP A 41 7.22 20.77 12.01
CA ASP A 41 6.45 22.01 12.10
C ASP A 41 7.35 23.27 12.23
N ALA A 42 6.73 24.44 12.31
CA ALA A 42 7.40 25.73 12.53
C ALA A 42 8.18 25.84 13.87
N LYS A 43 8.10 24.84 14.75
CA LYS A 43 8.88 24.76 16.00
C LYS A 43 9.99 23.70 15.91
N GLY A 44 10.20 23.13 14.72
CA GLY A 44 11.15 22.03 14.50
C GLY A 44 10.70 20.70 15.11
N LYS A 45 9.42 20.56 15.49
CA LYS A 45 8.89 19.33 16.08
C LYS A 45 8.31 18.42 15.00
N ALA A 46 8.49 17.11 15.15
CA ALA A 46 7.91 16.13 14.24
C ALA A 46 6.38 16.28 14.14
N LEU A 47 5.85 16.26 12.91
CA LEU A 47 4.41 16.36 12.63
C LEU A 47 3.63 15.12 13.07
N GLY A 48 4.33 14.03 13.37
CA GLY A 48 3.78 12.78 13.88
C GLY A 48 3.50 11.75 12.79
N ILE A 49 2.73 10.72 13.15
CA ILE A 49 2.39 9.58 12.29
C ILE A 49 0.88 9.43 12.23
N ASP A 50 0.35 9.04 11.08
CA ASP A 50 -1.05 8.68 10.91
C ASP A 50 -1.19 7.45 10.01
N GLN A 51 -1.89 6.43 10.50
CA GLN A 51 -2.07 5.13 9.81
C GLN A 51 -0.76 4.48 9.34
N GLY A 52 0.34 4.69 10.08
CA GLY A 52 1.68 4.18 9.74
C GLY A 52 2.47 5.06 8.78
N PHE A 53 1.89 6.14 8.25
CA PHE A 53 2.58 7.13 7.42
C PHE A 53 3.11 8.28 8.27
N VAL A 54 4.34 8.71 8.01
CA VAL A 54 4.89 9.93 8.61
C VAL A 54 4.19 11.13 8.00
N LYS A 55 3.68 12.04 8.82
CA LYS A 55 3.07 13.28 8.33
C LYS A 55 4.16 14.21 7.83
N ALA A 56 3.91 14.83 6.70
CA ALA A 56 4.79 15.84 6.12
C ALA A 56 3.98 16.98 5.52
N ARG A 57 4.61 18.14 5.39
CA ARG A 57 4.07 19.32 4.70
C ARG A 57 4.92 19.63 3.47
N TRP A 58 4.35 20.33 2.51
CA TRP A 58 5.08 20.76 1.32
C TRP A 58 5.91 22.02 1.59
N ALA A 59 7.07 22.05 0.94
CA ALA A 59 7.82 23.25 0.60
C ALA A 59 8.25 23.13 -0.86
N PHE A 60 8.63 24.23 -1.51
CA PHE A 60 9.15 24.14 -2.88
C PHE A 60 10.14 25.26 -3.20
N ILE A 61 11.00 24.98 -4.17
CA ILE A 61 11.87 25.96 -4.83
C ILE A 61 11.50 26.03 -6.30
N VAL A 62 11.36 27.25 -6.85
CA VAL A 62 11.27 27.50 -8.29
C VAL A 62 12.50 28.26 -8.73
N ASP A 63 13.15 27.79 -9.80
CA ASP A 63 14.35 28.38 -10.38
C ASP A 63 14.48 28.11 -11.88
N ASP A 64 15.61 28.51 -12.46
CA ASP A 64 15.99 28.25 -13.86
C ASP A 64 15.02 28.83 -14.92
N VAL A 65 14.35 29.93 -14.58
CA VAL A 65 13.48 30.65 -15.52
C VAL A 65 14.31 31.16 -16.70
N GLN A 66 13.90 30.81 -17.91
CA GLN A 66 14.53 31.25 -19.15
C GLN A 66 13.87 32.50 -19.74
N GLY A 67 14.68 33.27 -20.47
CA GLY A 67 14.21 34.45 -21.19
C GLY A 67 13.45 34.07 -22.47
N GLY A 68 12.65 35.01 -22.98
CA GLY A 68 11.95 34.84 -24.25
C GLY A 68 11.57 36.17 -24.91
N GLY A 69 11.00 36.10 -26.12
CA GLY A 69 10.74 37.27 -26.97
C GLY A 69 9.46 38.08 -26.69
N ASP A 70 8.67 37.70 -25.68
CA ASP A 70 7.41 38.38 -25.36
C ASP A 70 7.65 39.76 -24.70
N ALA A 71 6.96 40.78 -25.21
CA ALA A 71 7.04 42.16 -24.75
C ALA A 71 6.00 42.55 -23.69
N SER A 72 5.11 41.62 -23.29
CA SER A 72 4.15 41.83 -22.20
C SER A 72 4.85 42.14 -20.86
N ALA A 73 4.10 42.65 -19.87
CA ALA A 73 4.64 42.89 -18.53
C ALA A 73 5.20 41.60 -17.90
N LEU A 74 4.56 40.46 -18.16
CA LEU A 74 5.04 39.15 -17.74
C LEU A 74 6.33 38.77 -18.49
N GLY A 75 6.36 38.91 -19.82
CA GLY A 75 7.53 38.61 -20.64
C GLY A 75 8.77 39.46 -20.31
N GLN A 76 8.57 40.75 -20.01
CA GLN A 76 9.62 41.63 -19.51
C GLN A 76 10.16 41.15 -18.16
N LYS A 77 9.27 40.81 -17.22
CA LYS A 77 9.67 40.32 -15.90
C LYS A 77 10.37 38.95 -15.98
N ARG A 78 9.92 38.06 -16.87
CA ARG A 78 10.58 36.79 -17.18
C ARG A 78 12.02 37.02 -17.63
N ASN A 79 12.23 37.96 -18.55
CA ASN A 79 13.58 38.31 -19.02
C ASN A 79 14.46 38.90 -17.91
N GLU A 80 13.89 39.72 -17.02
CA GLU A 80 14.60 40.21 -15.83
C GLU A 80 15.02 39.06 -14.90
N TYR A 81 14.12 38.12 -14.60
CA TYR A 81 14.41 36.95 -13.76
C TYR A 81 15.44 36.01 -14.37
N ALA A 82 15.36 35.75 -15.67
CA ALA A 82 16.35 34.95 -16.38
C ALA A 82 17.75 35.58 -16.32
N GLN A 83 17.85 36.90 -16.56
CA GLN A 83 19.12 37.62 -16.47
C GLN A 83 19.70 37.64 -15.04
N ALA A 84 18.83 37.75 -14.04
CA ALA A 84 19.22 37.77 -12.64
C ALA A 84 19.43 36.38 -12.03
N ALA A 85 19.17 35.30 -12.78
CA ALA A 85 19.08 33.93 -12.27
C ALA A 85 18.20 33.86 -11.01
N SER A 86 16.99 34.45 -11.10
CA SER A 86 16.07 34.55 -9.97
C SER A 86 15.49 33.19 -9.60
N ALA A 87 15.31 33.01 -8.29
CA ALA A 87 14.68 31.84 -7.72
C ALA A 87 13.82 32.23 -6.51
N LEU A 88 12.87 31.35 -6.17
CA LEU A 88 11.93 31.50 -5.07
C LEU A 88 11.93 30.24 -4.22
N LEU A 89 12.04 30.40 -2.91
CA LEU A 89 11.76 29.36 -1.92
C LEU A 89 10.45 29.68 -1.23
N VAL A 90 9.57 28.69 -1.12
CA VAL A 90 8.32 28.76 -0.36
C VAL A 90 8.34 27.69 0.73
N ASP A 91 8.28 28.13 1.99
CA ASP A 91 8.33 27.30 3.19
C ASP A 91 7.18 27.66 4.15
N VAL A 92 5.95 27.55 3.65
CA VAL A 92 4.74 27.89 4.42
C VAL A 92 4.64 26.98 5.66
N GLY A 93 4.49 27.59 6.82
CA GLY A 93 4.39 26.88 8.10
C GLY A 93 5.70 26.24 8.56
N GLY A 94 6.82 26.60 7.92
CA GLY A 94 8.17 26.26 8.36
C GLY A 94 8.82 27.31 9.23
N ASN A 95 10.08 27.08 9.55
CA ASN A 95 10.88 27.94 10.42
C ASN A 95 12.23 28.36 9.83
N PHE A 96 12.46 28.08 8.54
CA PHE A 96 13.72 28.43 7.88
C PHE A 96 13.83 29.94 7.62
N LEU A 97 12.79 30.56 7.03
CA LEU A 97 12.77 31.98 6.65
C LEU A 97 12.55 32.95 7.84
N GLY A 98 12.52 32.44 9.07
CA GLY A 98 12.17 33.23 10.26
C GLY A 98 10.67 33.46 10.44
N GLY A 99 10.29 33.95 11.62
CA GLY A 99 8.89 34.05 12.03
C GLY A 99 8.06 35.01 11.15
N GLY A 100 7.11 34.45 10.39
CA GLY A 100 6.12 35.21 9.62
C GLY A 100 6.42 35.33 8.11
N GLN A 101 7.58 34.89 7.64
CA GLN A 101 7.89 34.84 6.21
C GLN A 101 7.54 33.46 5.63
N ALA A 102 6.68 33.45 4.61
CA ALA A 102 6.25 32.24 3.93
C ALA A 102 7.08 31.91 2.67
N ALA A 103 7.75 32.92 2.12
CA ALA A 103 8.54 32.81 0.91
C ALA A 103 9.69 33.83 0.90
N SER A 104 10.75 33.52 0.17
CA SER A 104 11.88 34.40 -0.06
C SER A 104 12.42 34.19 -1.46
N ALA A 105 12.68 35.29 -2.16
CA ALA A 105 13.28 35.28 -3.49
C ALA A 105 14.73 35.73 -3.43
N TRP A 106 15.55 35.20 -4.33
CA TRP A 106 16.93 35.62 -4.50
C TRP A 106 17.35 35.61 -5.97
N GLY A 107 18.48 36.25 -6.27
CA GLY A 107 19.16 36.16 -7.56
C GLY A 107 20.61 35.73 -7.42
N GLY A 108 21.20 35.30 -8.53
CA GLY A 108 22.59 34.87 -8.65
C GLY A 108 22.82 33.37 -8.39
N ALA A 109 23.77 32.80 -9.13
CA ALA A 109 24.11 31.36 -9.09
C ALA A 109 24.72 30.90 -7.75
N ASP A 110 25.33 31.81 -6.98
CA ASP A 110 26.10 31.52 -5.76
C ASP A 110 25.32 31.78 -4.45
N ASN A 111 23.99 31.80 -4.50
CA ASN A 111 23.21 32.06 -3.28
C ASN A 111 23.16 30.82 -2.37
N PRO A 112 23.60 30.90 -1.10
CA PRO A 112 23.58 29.76 -0.19
C PRO A 112 22.18 29.34 0.26
N MET A 113 21.11 30.10 -0.07
CA MET A 113 19.74 29.86 0.40
C MET A 113 19.28 28.41 0.27
N ALA A 114 19.50 27.77 -0.89
CA ALA A 114 19.10 26.38 -1.09
C ALA A 114 19.93 25.41 -0.23
N ALA A 115 21.24 25.63 -0.13
CA ALA A 115 22.13 24.83 0.71
C ALA A 115 21.80 25.00 2.20
N ASP A 116 21.56 26.22 2.66
CA ASP A 116 21.16 26.54 4.02
C ASP A 116 19.80 25.92 4.35
N PHE A 117 18.84 25.93 3.41
CA PHE A 117 17.54 25.27 3.56
C PHE A 117 17.70 23.75 3.74
N PHE A 118 18.53 23.11 2.92
CA PHE A 118 18.83 21.69 3.05
C PHE A 118 19.53 21.36 4.36
N GLN A 119 20.50 22.19 4.77
CA GLN A 119 21.22 22.02 6.03
C GLN A 119 20.30 22.20 7.25
N HIS A 120 19.39 23.19 7.19
CA HIS A 120 18.47 23.52 8.28
C HIS A 120 17.52 22.37 8.60
N TYR A 121 16.90 21.78 7.58
CA TYR A 121 15.96 20.67 7.79
C TYR A 121 16.64 19.30 7.88
N GLY A 122 17.81 19.12 7.24
CA GLY A 122 18.57 17.87 7.30
C GLY A 122 17.72 16.63 6.98
N GLU A 123 17.71 15.65 7.87
CA GLU A 123 16.93 14.42 7.71
C GLU A 123 15.41 14.64 7.72
N ALA A 124 14.92 15.78 8.21
CA ALA A 124 13.50 16.11 8.21
C ALA A 124 12.99 16.51 6.81
N LEU A 125 13.89 16.84 5.89
CA LEU A 125 13.60 17.16 4.51
C LEU A 125 13.78 15.93 3.63
N ILE A 126 12.73 15.60 2.89
CA ILE A 126 12.69 14.48 1.96
C ILE A 126 12.49 15.04 0.56
N SER A 127 13.39 14.64 -0.33
CA SER A 127 13.30 14.84 -1.77
C SER A 127 13.47 13.49 -2.45
N ILE A 128 12.62 13.21 -3.42
CA ILE A 128 12.69 12.04 -4.32
C ILE A 128 12.63 12.55 -5.77
N PRO A 129 13.07 11.77 -6.77
CA PRO A 129 13.12 12.23 -8.15
C PRO A 129 11.79 12.78 -8.66
N GLU A 130 10.66 12.13 -8.32
CA GLU A 130 9.32 12.56 -8.74
C GLU A 130 8.96 13.99 -8.29
N PHE A 131 9.62 14.53 -7.27
CA PHE A 131 9.35 15.88 -6.77
C PHE A 131 10.00 16.99 -7.61
N THR A 132 10.81 16.65 -8.61
CA THR A 132 11.45 17.62 -9.50
C THR A 132 10.74 17.62 -10.84
N ILE A 133 10.36 18.81 -11.31
CA ILE A 133 9.76 19.05 -12.62
C ILE A 133 10.66 20.05 -13.32
N ASP A 134 11.42 19.57 -14.31
CA ASP A 134 12.44 20.35 -15.04
C ASP A 134 11.91 21.00 -16.32
N ASN A 135 10.59 21.03 -16.50
CA ASN A 135 9.92 21.57 -17.69
C ASN A 135 8.66 22.37 -17.33
N MET A 136 8.73 23.12 -16.22
CA MET A 136 7.68 24.06 -15.87
C MET A 136 7.66 25.20 -16.89
N SER A 137 6.46 25.68 -17.24
CA SER A 137 6.33 26.86 -18.10
C SER A 137 7.05 28.05 -17.46
N ASP A 138 7.91 28.72 -18.24
CA ASP A 138 8.64 29.90 -17.78
C ASP A 138 7.70 31.06 -17.42
N ASP A 139 6.55 31.15 -18.08
CA ASP A 139 5.50 32.13 -17.77
C ASP A 139 4.81 31.82 -16.44
N ASP A 140 4.46 30.56 -16.18
CA ASP A 140 3.88 30.16 -14.89
C ASP A 140 4.89 30.34 -13.76
N ALA A 141 6.17 30.00 -13.99
CA ALA A 141 7.23 30.17 -13.02
C ALA A 141 7.45 31.65 -12.70
N THR A 142 7.54 32.51 -13.73
CA THR A 142 7.63 33.97 -13.58
C THR A 142 6.42 34.52 -12.83
N ALA A 143 5.21 34.09 -13.22
CA ALA A 143 3.98 34.52 -12.59
C ALA A 143 3.94 34.11 -11.10
N LEU A 144 4.43 32.91 -10.78
CA LEU A 144 4.50 32.40 -9.42
C LEU A 144 5.47 33.21 -8.58
N ILE A 145 6.70 33.45 -9.06
CA ILE A 145 7.70 34.29 -8.38
C ILE A 145 7.14 35.70 -8.15
N ALA A 146 6.61 36.35 -9.19
CA ALA A 146 6.03 37.68 -9.11
C ALA A 146 4.85 37.75 -8.12
N SER A 147 4.07 36.68 -7.98
CA SER A 147 2.94 36.63 -7.03
C SER A 147 3.35 36.71 -5.55
N TYR A 148 4.61 36.43 -5.22
CA TYR A 148 5.18 36.49 -3.86
C TYR A 148 5.94 37.80 -3.59
N ILE A 149 6.27 38.57 -4.62
CA ILE A 149 6.98 39.84 -4.50
C ILE A 149 5.99 40.98 -4.77
N GLN A 150 5.64 41.75 -3.74
CA GLN A 150 4.54 42.74 -3.83
C GLN A 150 4.72 43.74 -4.99
N THR A 151 5.94 44.24 -5.21
CA THR A 151 6.24 45.18 -6.30
C THR A 151 6.06 44.56 -7.67
N ASP A 152 6.53 43.32 -7.86
CA ASP A 152 6.41 42.61 -9.12
C ASP A 152 4.96 42.20 -9.39
N ARG A 153 4.23 41.81 -8.34
CA ARG A 153 2.81 41.51 -8.41
C ARG A 153 2.00 42.68 -8.99
N GLU A 154 2.25 43.89 -8.50
CA GLU A 154 1.56 45.09 -8.98
C GLU A 154 1.94 45.42 -10.44
N GLN A 155 3.21 45.23 -10.80
CA GLN A 155 3.71 45.47 -12.16
C GLN A 155 3.15 44.47 -13.18
N VAL A 156 3.11 43.18 -12.85
CA VAL A 156 2.74 42.10 -13.77
C VAL A 156 1.22 41.95 -13.86
N PHE A 157 0.51 42.03 -12.73
CA PHE A 157 -0.90 41.66 -12.63
C PHE A 157 -1.86 42.83 -12.36
N GLY A 158 -1.33 44.00 -12.00
CA GLY A 158 -2.15 45.13 -11.55
C GLY A 158 -3.07 44.75 -10.39
N ARG A 159 -4.38 44.78 -10.61
CA ARG A 159 -5.40 44.49 -9.57
C ARG A 159 -5.82 43.03 -9.44
N SER A 160 -5.47 42.16 -10.39
CA SER A 160 -5.97 40.77 -10.43
C SER A 160 -4.82 39.79 -10.63
N CYS A 161 -4.46 39.08 -9.57
CA CYS A 161 -3.39 38.07 -9.57
C CYS A 161 -4.01 36.67 -9.70
N PRO A 162 -3.44 35.78 -10.54
CA PRO A 162 -3.87 34.38 -10.59
C PRO A 162 -3.71 33.72 -9.21
N SER A 163 -4.52 32.68 -8.98
CA SER A 163 -4.33 31.84 -7.79
C SER A 163 -2.98 31.12 -7.91
N ARG A 164 -2.13 31.22 -6.88
CA ARG A 164 -0.84 30.50 -6.82
C ARG A 164 -1.01 29.00 -7.02
N ALA A 165 -2.11 28.43 -6.53
CA ALA A 165 -2.42 27.02 -6.71
C ALA A 165 -2.64 26.63 -8.18
N ALA A 166 -3.11 27.56 -9.02
CA ALA A 166 -3.30 27.32 -10.44
C ALA A 166 -1.98 27.38 -11.24
N LEU A 167 -0.93 27.98 -10.66
CA LEU A 167 0.41 28.09 -11.25
C LEU A 167 1.33 26.93 -10.87
N LEU A 168 0.90 26.04 -9.97
CA LEU A 168 1.72 24.93 -9.52
C LEU A 168 1.41 23.67 -10.34
N PRO A 169 2.40 23.10 -11.04
CA PRO A 169 2.20 21.86 -11.77
C PRO A 169 1.94 20.69 -10.80
N PRO A 170 1.16 19.67 -11.21
CA PRO A 170 1.00 18.46 -10.42
C PRO A 170 2.29 17.63 -10.41
N ILE A 171 2.52 16.95 -9.30
CA ILE A 171 3.57 15.93 -9.16
C ILE A 171 3.04 14.61 -9.71
N ARG A 172 3.71 14.06 -10.72
CA ARG A 172 3.34 12.82 -11.39
C ARG A 172 4.20 11.65 -10.92
N PHE A 173 3.57 10.49 -10.73
CA PHE A 173 4.25 9.23 -10.41
C PHE A 173 4.12 8.26 -11.61
N ALA A 174 4.11 6.94 -11.36
CA ALA A 174 3.98 5.95 -12.43
C ALA A 174 2.66 6.10 -13.22
N PRO A 175 2.63 5.65 -14.49
CA PRO A 175 1.40 5.54 -15.26
C PRO A 175 0.29 4.82 -14.48
N GLY A 176 -0.90 5.42 -14.45
CA GLY A 176 -2.06 4.85 -13.73
C GLY A 176 -2.13 5.21 -12.25
N GLU A 177 -1.11 5.88 -11.71
CA GLU A 177 -1.19 6.49 -10.39
C GLU A 177 -1.86 7.86 -10.45
N ALA A 178 -2.45 8.22 -9.32
CA ALA A 178 -3.17 9.46 -9.12
C ALA A 178 -2.15 10.62 -8.94
N ASP A 179 -2.38 11.78 -9.53
CA ASP A 179 -1.45 12.92 -9.48
C ASP A 179 -1.49 13.57 -8.09
N ILE A 180 -0.37 14.13 -7.63
CA ILE A 180 -0.34 14.91 -6.39
C ILE A 180 -0.41 16.40 -6.73
N HIS A 181 -1.49 17.04 -6.30
CA HIS A 181 -1.64 18.49 -6.32
C HIS A 181 -1.38 19.03 -4.92
N VAL A 182 -0.28 19.77 -4.75
CA VAL A 182 0.20 20.18 -3.41
C VAL A 182 -0.78 21.06 -2.64
N ASP A 183 -1.73 21.71 -3.30
CA ASP A 183 -2.72 22.64 -2.74
C ASP A 183 -3.98 21.98 -2.17
N ARG A 184 -4.20 20.68 -2.39
CA ARG A 184 -5.48 20.00 -2.05
C ARG A 184 -5.30 18.58 -1.53
N ASP A 185 -6.13 18.18 -0.57
CA ASP A 185 -6.08 16.81 -0.02
C ASP A 185 -6.52 15.73 -1.02
N LYS A 186 -7.47 16.07 -1.90
CA LYS A 186 -8.19 15.13 -2.75
C LYS A 186 -7.97 15.44 -4.21
N GLU A 187 -7.76 14.40 -5.01
CA GLU A 187 -7.74 14.50 -6.46
C GLU A 187 -9.16 14.25 -6.99
N ALA A 188 -9.62 15.16 -7.84
CA ALA A 188 -10.98 15.12 -8.38
C ALA A 188 -11.21 13.87 -9.24
N ALA A 189 -12.48 13.57 -9.52
CA ALA A 189 -12.83 12.51 -10.47
C ALA A 189 -12.36 12.88 -11.88
N LEU A 190 -11.86 11.89 -12.63
CA LEU A 190 -11.62 12.03 -14.06
C LEU A 190 -12.89 11.75 -14.85
N ALA A 191 -13.01 12.37 -16.02
CA ALA A 191 -14.13 12.12 -16.93
C ALA A 191 -14.22 10.62 -17.25
N GLY A 192 -15.43 10.06 -17.15
CA GLY A 192 -15.66 8.63 -17.38
C GLY A 192 -15.33 7.70 -16.21
N MET A 193 -14.78 8.20 -15.10
CA MET A 193 -14.46 7.42 -13.90
C MET A 193 -15.33 7.81 -12.71
N SER A 194 -15.81 6.82 -11.95
CA SER A 194 -16.61 7.07 -10.75
C SER A 194 -15.74 7.42 -9.54
N GLY A 195 -16.14 8.46 -8.81
CA GLY A 195 -15.51 8.88 -7.55
C GLY A 195 -14.17 9.60 -7.73
N PRO A 196 -13.62 10.18 -6.64
CA PRO A 196 -12.33 10.85 -6.67
C PRO A 196 -11.19 9.90 -7.05
N GLN A 197 -10.16 10.42 -7.70
CA GLN A 197 -8.98 9.64 -8.07
C GLN A 197 -8.03 9.40 -6.89
N ALA A 198 -8.12 10.23 -5.84
CA ALA A 198 -7.45 10.02 -4.56
C ALA A 198 -8.19 10.79 -3.46
N ASN A 199 -8.26 10.22 -2.26
CA ASN A 199 -8.88 10.85 -1.08
C ASN A 199 -7.86 11.46 -0.12
N ALA A 200 -6.58 11.13 -0.30
CA ALA A 200 -5.44 11.67 0.43
C ALA A 200 -4.20 11.69 -0.45
N GLN A 201 -3.21 12.49 -0.07
CA GLN A 201 -1.87 12.44 -0.63
C GLN A 201 -1.00 11.49 0.19
N ARG A 202 -0.82 10.26 -0.29
CA ARG A 202 0.04 9.26 0.35
C ARG A 202 1.09 8.75 -0.61
N ILE A 203 2.33 8.70 -0.14
CA ILE A 203 3.46 8.15 -0.88
C ILE A 203 3.97 6.96 -0.09
N LEU A 204 3.91 5.77 -0.65
CA LEU A 204 4.35 4.52 -0.07
C LEU A 204 5.81 4.26 -0.47
N ASN A 205 6.62 3.80 0.46
CA ASN A 205 7.94 3.25 0.12
C ASN A 205 7.76 1.86 -0.49
N CYS A 206 7.86 1.77 -1.82
CA CYS A 206 7.69 0.52 -2.56
C CYS A 206 9.00 -0.25 -2.79
N ASN A 207 10.13 0.32 -2.35
CA ASN A 207 11.46 -0.27 -2.46
C ASN A 207 12.17 -0.36 -1.10
N ARG A 208 11.39 -0.56 -0.03
CA ARG A 208 11.93 -0.69 1.32
C ARG A 208 12.90 -1.87 1.40
N PRO A 209 14.09 -1.71 2.00
CA PRO A 209 15.00 -2.82 2.25
C PRO A 209 14.31 -3.93 3.03
N THR A 210 14.52 -5.18 2.60
CA THR A 210 14.00 -6.37 3.27
C THR A 210 15.05 -7.46 3.28
N THR A 211 15.05 -8.28 4.32
CA THR A 211 15.93 -9.44 4.44
C THR A 211 15.47 -10.62 3.59
N LEU A 212 14.22 -10.60 3.12
CA LEU A 212 13.57 -11.69 2.39
C LEU A 212 12.88 -11.14 1.12
N PRO A 213 13.63 -10.84 0.05
CA PRO A 213 13.09 -10.21 -1.15
C PRO A 213 12.20 -11.16 -1.96
N VAL A 214 11.19 -10.58 -2.60
CA VAL A 214 10.33 -11.24 -3.60
C VAL A 214 10.85 -10.89 -4.99
N ALA A 215 10.97 -11.90 -5.86
CA ALA A 215 11.29 -11.69 -7.26
C ALA A 215 10.03 -11.23 -8.03
N TYR A 216 10.16 -10.15 -8.77
CA TYR A 216 9.11 -9.60 -9.65
C TYR A 216 9.53 -9.68 -11.11
N ALA A 217 8.55 -9.70 -12.01
CA ALA A 217 8.80 -9.68 -13.45
C ALA A 217 9.38 -8.33 -13.91
N ASN A 218 8.93 -7.23 -13.29
CA ASN A 218 9.36 -5.86 -13.56
C ASN A 218 8.97 -4.94 -12.39
N ASP A 219 9.37 -3.67 -12.46
CA ASP A 219 9.06 -2.67 -11.42
C ASP A 219 7.57 -2.36 -11.32
N GLU A 220 6.82 -2.48 -12.40
CA GLU A 220 5.36 -2.26 -12.44
C GLU A 220 4.62 -3.31 -11.58
N GLU A 221 4.97 -4.59 -11.73
CA GLU A 221 4.45 -5.67 -10.87
C GLU A 221 4.84 -5.41 -9.41
N ARG A 222 6.10 -5.07 -9.13
CA ARG A 222 6.55 -4.75 -7.77
C ARG A 222 5.72 -3.61 -7.16
N ARG A 223 5.54 -2.50 -7.87
CA ARG A 223 4.80 -1.32 -7.39
C ARG A 223 3.33 -1.68 -7.13
N ARG A 224 2.68 -2.42 -8.04
CA ARG A 224 1.30 -2.94 -7.84
C ARG A 224 1.18 -3.79 -6.59
N ILE A 225 2.05 -4.77 -6.42
CA ILE A 225 2.00 -5.69 -5.27
C ILE A 225 2.22 -4.96 -3.95
N ASN A 226 3.17 -4.02 -3.87
CA ASN A 226 3.36 -3.20 -2.67
C ASN A 226 2.12 -2.34 -2.35
N LYS A 227 1.49 -1.74 -3.36
CA LYS A 227 0.25 -0.97 -3.16
C LYS A 227 -0.92 -1.85 -2.73
N TYR A 228 -1.06 -3.04 -3.30
CA TYR A 228 -2.12 -3.97 -2.90
C TYR A 228 -1.92 -4.47 -1.46
N GLU A 229 -0.69 -4.78 -1.07
CA GLU A 229 -0.38 -5.15 0.31
C GLU A 229 -0.70 -4.00 1.27
N ALA A 230 -0.24 -2.78 0.97
CA ALA A 230 -0.50 -1.62 1.82
C ALA A 230 -2.00 -1.29 1.92
N ALA A 231 -2.76 -1.39 0.83
CA ALA A 231 -4.21 -1.20 0.84
C ALA A 231 -4.92 -2.28 1.66
N ALA A 232 -4.50 -3.56 1.54
CA ALA A 232 -5.03 -4.64 2.36
C ALA A 232 -4.70 -4.40 3.85
N GLU A 233 -3.46 -4.05 4.19
CA GLU A 233 -3.05 -3.76 5.57
C GLU A 233 -3.85 -2.58 6.15
N LEU A 234 -4.01 -1.50 5.38
CA LEU A 234 -4.82 -0.37 5.80
C LEU A 234 -6.29 -0.72 5.97
N GLN A 235 -6.83 -1.66 5.20
CA GLN A 235 -8.23 -2.06 5.33
C GLN A 235 -8.45 -3.00 6.51
N GLU A 236 -7.53 -3.95 6.71
CA GLU A 236 -7.75 -5.14 7.54
C GLU A 236 -7.02 -5.07 8.89
N SER A 237 -6.00 -4.23 9.03
CA SER A 237 -5.29 -4.10 10.30
C SER A 237 -6.24 -3.65 11.42
N PRO A 238 -6.03 -4.15 12.65
CA PRO A 238 -6.77 -3.71 13.82
C PRO A 238 -6.81 -2.19 13.96
N ALA A 239 -7.91 -1.65 14.48
CA ALA A 239 -8.03 -0.21 14.71
C ALA A 239 -6.96 0.31 15.69
N THR A 240 -6.30 1.43 15.42
CA THR A 240 -6.36 2.24 14.19
C THR A 240 -5.63 1.57 13.03
N SER A 241 -6.32 1.39 11.90
CA SER A 241 -5.76 0.67 10.76
C SER A 241 -4.57 1.41 10.17
N ALA A 242 -3.46 0.69 10.01
CA ALA A 242 -2.15 1.26 9.69
C ALA A 242 -1.32 0.29 8.88
N ILE A 243 -0.47 0.82 7.99
CA ILE A 243 0.59 0.03 7.37
C ILE A 243 1.67 -0.32 8.39
N TYR A 244 2.30 -1.47 8.20
CA TYR A 244 3.41 -1.98 9.01
C TYR A 244 3.13 -1.96 10.52
N LYS A 245 1.87 -2.24 10.88
CA LYS A 245 1.45 -2.36 12.28
C LYS A 245 2.31 -3.40 13.01
N ASP A 246 2.89 -3.01 14.14
CA ASP A 246 3.58 -3.96 15.01
C ASP A 246 2.57 -4.96 15.61
N CYS A 247 2.77 -6.23 15.29
CA CYS A 247 1.93 -7.34 15.71
C CYS A 247 2.57 -8.19 16.83
N SER A 248 3.77 -7.84 17.29
CA SER A 248 4.49 -8.56 18.36
C SER A 248 3.74 -8.50 19.70
N ALA A 249 3.14 -7.36 20.02
CA ALA A 249 2.41 -7.15 21.27
C ALA A 249 0.98 -7.73 21.27
N ASN A 250 0.45 -8.16 20.13
CA ASN A 250 -0.95 -8.63 19.99
C ASN A 250 -1.04 -10.03 19.37
N ASN A 251 -0.08 -10.89 19.72
CA ASN A 251 -0.06 -12.30 19.32
C ASN A 251 -0.35 -12.48 17.81
N GLY A 252 0.40 -11.74 16.98
CA GLY A 252 0.28 -11.80 15.53
C GLY A 252 -0.96 -11.09 14.98
N CYS A 253 -1.43 -10.01 15.60
CA CYS A 253 -2.60 -9.22 15.15
C CYS A 253 -3.83 -10.08 14.83
N ARG A 254 -4.40 -10.72 15.86
CA ARG A 254 -5.64 -11.47 15.70
C ARG A 254 -6.78 -10.57 15.20
N SER A 255 -7.75 -11.17 14.52
CA SER A 255 -8.97 -10.46 14.14
C SER A 255 -9.65 -9.81 15.35
N ASN A 256 -10.06 -8.55 15.21
CA ASN A 256 -10.80 -7.83 16.27
C ASN A 256 -12.17 -8.46 16.58
N THR A 257 -12.69 -9.29 15.68
CA THR A 257 -14.00 -9.94 15.76
C THR A 257 -13.90 -11.33 16.37
N ALA A 258 -13.32 -11.42 17.58
CA ALA A 258 -13.27 -12.67 18.33
C ALA A 258 -14.67 -13.32 18.39
N ILE A 259 -14.74 -14.61 18.02
CA ILE A 259 -15.95 -15.41 18.10
C ILE A 259 -16.01 -15.97 19.52
N LYS A 260 -16.93 -15.43 20.33
CA LYS A 260 -17.07 -15.82 21.74
C LYS A 260 -18.19 -16.83 21.89
N ILE A 261 -17.89 -18.03 22.39
CA ILE A 261 -18.86 -19.12 22.58
C ILE A 261 -18.55 -19.76 23.93
N ASN A 262 -19.55 -19.86 24.82
CA ASN A 262 -19.41 -20.46 26.14
C ASN A 262 -18.20 -19.94 26.96
N GLY A 263 -17.85 -18.66 26.80
CA GLY A 263 -16.71 -18.03 27.47
C GLY A 263 -15.34 -18.24 26.80
N HIS A 264 -15.27 -18.98 25.69
CA HIS A 264 -14.06 -19.18 24.91
C HIS A 264 -14.01 -18.22 23.72
N GLU A 265 -12.81 -17.85 23.26
CA GLU A 265 -12.60 -16.97 22.12
C GLU A 265 -11.87 -17.70 20.99
N TYR A 266 -12.42 -17.61 19.79
CA TYR A 266 -11.85 -18.16 18.56
C TYR A 266 -11.61 -17.04 17.53
N TYR A 267 -10.57 -17.20 16.71
CA TYR A 267 -10.14 -16.17 15.76
C TYR A 267 -9.98 -16.78 14.37
N ALA A 268 -10.61 -16.18 13.38
CA ALA A 268 -10.61 -16.69 12.00
C ALA A 268 -9.33 -16.39 11.23
N SER A 269 -8.62 -15.34 11.63
CA SER A 269 -7.49 -14.78 10.89
C SER A 269 -6.49 -14.06 11.78
N TYR A 270 -5.27 -13.93 11.25
CA TYR A 270 -4.12 -13.34 11.92
C TYR A 270 -3.29 -12.51 10.92
N GLY A 271 -2.43 -11.66 11.45
CA GLY A 271 -1.52 -10.79 10.72
C GLY A 271 -2.15 -9.46 10.31
N ARG A 272 -1.35 -8.61 9.67
CA ARG A 272 -1.73 -7.23 9.31
C ARG A 272 -2.81 -7.16 8.23
N THR A 273 -2.83 -8.12 7.32
CA THR A 273 -3.88 -8.29 6.29
C THR A 273 -4.81 -9.46 6.63
N GLN A 274 -4.99 -9.76 7.92
CA GLN A 274 -5.99 -10.73 8.41
C GLN A 274 -6.10 -12.01 7.57
N PHE A 275 -4.98 -12.70 7.35
CA PHE A 275 -4.95 -13.95 6.61
C PHE A 275 -5.70 -15.04 7.38
N VAL A 276 -6.62 -15.72 6.70
CA VAL A 276 -7.15 -17.00 7.17
C VAL A 276 -5.99 -18.01 7.20
N VAL A 277 -5.83 -18.70 8.34
CA VAL A 277 -4.69 -19.59 8.58
C VAL A 277 -4.55 -20.66 7.49
N GLU A 278 -5.65 -21.26 7.05
CA GLU A 278 -5.65 -22.27 5.98
C GLU A 278 -5.10 -21.70 4.65
N THR A 279 -5.53 -20.50 4.25
CA THR A 279 -5.01 -19.83 3.06
C THR A 279 -3.51 -19.53 3.20
N PHE A 280 -3.08 -19.04 4.35
CA PHE A 280 -1.67 -18.73 4.60
C PHE A 280 -0.78 -19.98 4.52
N LEU A 281 -1.16 -21.07 5.20
CA LEU A 281 -0.44 -22.34 5.18
C LEU A 281 -0.45 -22.99 3.80
N ARG A 282 -1.56 -22.89 3.06
CA ARG A 282 -1.65 -23.35 1.67
C ARG A 282 -0.71 -22.56 0.76
N THR A 283 -0.64 -21.24 0.90
CA THR A 283 0.33 -20.40 0.18
C THR A 283 1.75 -20.85 0.49
N LEU A 284 2.13 -20.94 1.77
CA LEU A 284 3.45 -21.43 2.20
C LEU A 284 3.79 -22.80 1.61
N THR A 285 2.86 -23.76 1.66
CA THR A 285 3.06 -25.11 1.11
C THR A 285 3.31 -25.08 -0.39
N THR A 286 2.61 -24.20 -1.10
CA THR A 286 2.72 -24.07 -2.56
C THR A 286 4.07 -23.47 -2.94
N VAL A 287 4.45 -22.35 -2.29
CA VAL A 287 5.65 -21.59 -2.65
C VAL A 287 6.93 -22.25 -2.17
N ALA A 288 6.87 -23.08 -1.12
CA ALA A 288 8.04 -23.75 -0.53
C ALA A 288 8.86 -24.56 -1.54
N LYS A 289 8.26 -25.01 -2.64
CA LYS A 289 8.94 -25.75 -3.72
C LYS A 289 9.94 -24.89 -4.49
N ASP A 290 9.66 -23.59 -4.59
CA ASP A 290 10.42 -22.65 -5.41
C ASP A 290 11.34 -21.76 -4.56
N LEU A 291 11.32 -21.93 -3.24
CA LEU A 291 12.20 -21.21 -2.32
C LEU A 291 13.63 -21.72 -2.38
N ASN A 292 14.58 -20.80 -2.43
CA ASN A 292 15.99 -21.13 -2.26
C ASN A 292 16.32 -21.49 -0.79
N ALA A 293 17.51 -22.05 -0.54
CA ALA A 293 17.91 -22.49 0.79
C ALA A 293 17.94 -21.36 1.84
N GLN A 294 18.35 -20.15 1.44
CA GLN A 294 18.36 -19.00 2.34
C GLN A 294 16.95 -18.60 2.75
N GLN A 295 16.01 -18.53 1.80
CA GLN A 295 14.61 -18.19 2.07
C GLN A 295 13.94 -19.25 2.97
N ARG A 296 14.19 -20.54 2.72
CA ARG A 296 13.68 -21.61 3.59
C ARG A 296 14.26 -21.53 5.00
N HIS A 297 15.54 -21.20 5.13
CA HIS A 297 16.18 -21.01 6.44
C HIS A 297 15.61 -19.79 7.19
N GLN A 298 15.46 -18.64 6.52
CA GLN A 298 14.89 -17.42 7.11
C GLN A 298 13.45 -17.63 7.59
N LEU A 299 12.62 -18.33 6.81
CA LEU A 299 11.25 -18.72 7.23
C LEU A 299 11.23 -19.88 8.24
N ARG A 300 12.40 -20.43 8.61
CA ARG A 300 12.59 -21.59 9.48
C ARG A 300 11.88 -22.86 8.99
N LEU A 301 11.62 -22.97 7.69
CA LEU A 301 10.93 -24.11 7.09
C LEU A 301 11.77 -25.40 7.16
N ASP A 302 13.10 -25.26 7.11
CA ASP A 302 14.04 -26.39 7.20
C ASP A 302 14.41 -26.76 8.65
N GLN A 303 13.84 -26.08 9.65
CA GLN A 303 14.11 -26.36 11.07
C GLN A 303 13.64 -27.78 11.43
N PRO A 304 14.49 -28.61 12.06
CA PRO A 304 14.08 -29.92 12.56
C PRO A 304 13.01 -29.79 13.63
N VAL A 305 11.94 -30.57 13.52
CA VAL A 305 10.85 -30.63 14.50
C VAL A 305 10.38 -32.06 14.67
N ARG A 306 9.81 -32.34 15.84
CA ARG A 306 9.13 -33.61 16.08
C ARG A 306 7.67 -33.52 15.65
N LEU A 307 7.30 -34.34 14.68
CA LEU A 307 5.97 -34.39 14.09
C LEU A 307 4.96 -35.04 15.06
N PRO A 308 3.64 -34.86 14.85
CA PRO A 308 2.61 -35.43 15.73
C PRO A 308 2.64 -36.96 15.85
N ASN A 309 3.24 -37.67 14.90
CA ASN A 309 3.43 -39.12 14.95
C ASN A 309 4.70 -39.55 15.72
N GLY A 310 5.43 -38.61 16.33
CA GLY A 310 6.65 -38.84 17.09
C GLY A 310 7.92 -38.96 16.26
N ALA A 311 7.82 -38.98 14.92
CA ALA A 311 8.97 -38.98 14.03
C ALA A 311 9.61 -37.59 13.91
N MET A 312 10.88 -37.54 13.54
CA MET A 312 11.55 -36.30 13.17
C MET A 312 11.20 -35.91 11.72
N GLY A 313 10.99 -34.63 11.49
CA GLY A 313 10.78 -34.02 10.18
C GLY A 313 11.22 -32.56 10.19
N THR A 314 10.69 -31.77 9.25
CA THR A 314 10.95 -30.33 9.18
C THR A 314 9.71 -29.49 9.50
N MET A 315 9.89 -28.20 9.79
CA MET A 315 8.77 -27.27 9.96
C MET A 315 7.87 -27.22 8.72
N LEU A 316 8.43 -27.41 7.51
CA LEU A 316 7.62 -27.53 6.28
C LEU A 316 6.69 -28.75 6.30
N ASP A 317 7.15 -29.88 6.84
CA ASP A 317 6.30 -31.06 7.03
C ASP A 317 5.19 -30.78 8.05
N MET A 318 5.52 -30.05 9.12
CA MET A 318 4.53 -29.59 10.10
C MET A 318 3.50 -28.64 9.46
N VAL A 319 3.91 -27.72 8.59
CA VAL A 319 3.02 -26.83 7.81
C VAL A 319 2.05 -27.63 6.95
N ARG A 320 2.51 -28.70 6.28
CA ARG A 320 1.66 -29.57 5.47
C ARG A 320 0.63 -30.31 6.32
N ILE A 321 1.04 -30.84 7.47
CA ILE A 321 0.15 -31.50 8.43
C ILE A 321 -0.88 -30.51 8.99
N ALA A 322 -0.43 -29.31 9.36
CA ALA A 322 -1.28 -28.23 9.85
C ALA A 322 -2.32 -27.79 8.81
N ASN A 323 -1.92 -27.63 7.56
CA ASN A 323 -2.84 -27.30 6.47
C ASN A 323 -3.90 -28.41 6.29
N GLY A 324 -3.49 -29.69 6.34
CA GLY A 324 -4.42 -30.83 6.32
C GLY A 324 -5.39 -30.81 7.49
N ARG A 325 -4.88 -30.57 8.71
CA ARG A 325 -5.68 -30.48 9.94
C ARG A 325 -6.69 -29.33 9.90
N ALA A 326 -6.28 -28.15 9.43
CA ALA A 326 -7.17 -27.01 9.21
C ALA A 326 -8.35 -27.40 8.31
N ALA A 327 -8.06 -28.03 7.16
CA ALA A 327 -9.08 -28.46 6.21
C ALA A 327 -10.02 -29.52 6.80
N VAL A 328 -9.51 -30.46 7.60
CA VAL A 328 -10.31 -31.47 8.29
C VAL A 328 -11.20 -30.83 9.35
N ALA A 329 -10.67 -30.00 10.25
CA ALA A 329 -11.45 -29.29 11.26
C ALA A 329 -12.55 -28.43 10.64
N ALA A 330 -12.24 -27.75 9.53
CA ALA A 330 -13.20 -26.95 8.77
C ALA A 330 -14.35 -27.80 8.18
N ARG A 331 -14.07 -29.03 7.74
CA ARG A 331 -15.11 -29.98 7.29
C ARG A 331 -15.90 -30.55 8.46
N SER A 332 -15.23 -30.87 9.57
CA SER A 332 -15.88 -31.35 10.79
C SER A 332 -16.87 -30.32 11.32
N PHE A 333 -16.50 -29.04 11.37
CA PHE A 333 -17.41 -27.94 11.74
C PHE A 333 -18.73 -28.00 10.95
N SER A 334 -18.65 -28.07 9.62
CA SER A 334 -19.85 -28.17 8.78
C SER A 334 -20.61 -29.48 9.01
N LYS A 335 -19.89 -30.60 9.17
CA LYS A 335 -20.51 -31.92 9.35
C LYS A 335 -21.27 -32.03 10.67
N VAL A 336 -20.68 -31.65 11.81
CA VAL A 336 -21.36 -31.78 13.11
C VAL A 336 -22.64 -30.95 13.14
N ARG A 337 -22.59 -29.74 12.55
CA ARG A 337 -23.72 -28.82 12.47
C ARG A 337 -24.82 -29.34 11.55
N MET A 338 -24.45 -30.01 10.47
CA MET A 338 -25.41 -30.68 9.57
C MET A 338 -26.07 -31.88 10.26
N ASP A 339 -25.30 -32.67 11.01
CA ASP A 339 -25.80 -33.91 11.63
C ASP A 339 -26.68 -33.63 12.87
N PHE A 340 -26.39 -32.57 13.64
CA PHE A 340 -27.02 -32.33 14.94
C PHE A 340 -27.70 -30.96 15.11
N GLY A 341 -27.59 -30.07 14.12
CA GLY A 341 -28.16 -28.72 14.15
C GLY A 341 -27.17 -27.64 14.60
N THR A 342 -27.68 -26.40 14.66
CA THR A 342 -26.90 -25.18 14.90
C THR A 342 -27.47 -24.33 16.03
N GLY A 343 -26.63 -23.60 16.75
CA GLY A 343 -27.07 -22.67 17.81
C GLY A 343 -27.63 -23.36 19.04
N LEU A 344 -27.13 -24.57 19.34
CA LEU A 344 -27.60 -25.36 20.48
C LEU A 344 -27.15 -24.75 21.81
N SER A 345 -27.95 -24.94 22.86
CA SER A 345 -27.50 -24.57 24.21
C SER A 345 -26.30 -25.43 24.63
N PHE A 346 -25.48 -24.93 25.55
CA PHE A 346 -24.34 -25.67 26.09
C PHE A 346 -24.76 -27.07 26.57
N GLN A 347 -25.88 -27.19 27.30
CA GLN A 347 -26.38 -28.46 27.81
C GLN A 347 -26.79 -29.43 26.68
N GLN A 348 -27.45 -28.93 25.64
CA GLN A 348 -27.85 -29.75 24.48
C GLN A 348 -26.64 -30.26 23.70
N ALA A 349 -25.69 -29.36 23.41
CA ALA A 349 -24.46 -29.71 22.69
C ALA A 349 -23.57 -30.66 23.51
N GLN A 350 -23.49 -30.47 24.84
CA GLN A 350 -22.79 -31.38 25.73
C GLN A 350 -23.43 -32.77 25.73
N HIS A 351 -24.76 -32.86 25.82
CA HIS A 351 -25.46 -34.13 25.76
C HIS A 351 -25.21 -34.88 24.44
N ILE A 352 -25.13 -34.16 23.31
CA ILE A 352 -24.76 -34.76 22.02
C ILE A 352 -23.36 -35.36 22.08
N TRP A 353 -22.36 -34.63 22.59
CA TRP A 353 -21.00 -35.16 22.76
C TRP A 353 -20.99 -36.43 23.61
N GLU A 354 -21.69 -36.43 24.75
CA GLU A 354 -21.79 -37.56 25.67
C GLU A 354 -22.52 -38.76 25.06
N SER A 355 -23.43 -38.53 24.10
CA SER A 355 -24.12 -39.59 23.36
C SER A 355 -23.26 -40.26 22.26
N LEU A 356 -22.16 -39.63 21.86
CA LEU A 356 -21.23 -40.21 20.90
C LEU A 356 -20.53 -41.44 21.50
N THR A 357 -20.30 -42.45 20.68
CA THR A 357 -19.44 -43.57 21.07
C THR A 357 -18.01 -43.10 21.32
N THR A 358 -17.28 -43.81 22.19
CA THR A 358 -15.84 -43.54 22.43
C THR A 358 -15.06 -43.50 21.11
N ARG A 359 -15.37 -44.38 20.17
CA ARG A 359 -14.74 -44.40 18.83
C ARG A 359 -14.97 -43.09 18.07
N GLN A 360 -16.18 -42.52 18.09
CA GLN A 360 -16.48 -41.26 17.42
C GLN A 360 -15.77 -40.08 18.09
N GLN A 361 -15.75 -40.04 19.43
CA GLN A 361 -15.02 -39.03 20.19
C GLN A 361 -13.52 -39.08 19.89
N THR A 362 -12.91 -40.26 19.93
CA THR A 362 -11.50 -40.46 19.59
C THR A 362 -11.20 -40.12 18.13
N GLN A 363 -12.08 -40.48 17.20
CA GLN A 363 -11.90 -40.14 15.77
C GLN A 363 -11.92 -38.62 15.57
N PHE A 364 -12.87 -37.90 16.18
CA PHE A 364 -12.92 -36.44 16.12
C PHE A 364 -11.64 -35.80 16.67
N GLN A 365 -11.19 -36.27 17.83
CA GLN A 365 -9.95 -35.79 18.47
C GLN A 365 -8.72 -36.08 17.61
N HIS A 366 -8.61 -37.28 17.05
CA HIS A 366 -7.50 -37.66 16.18
C HIS A 366 -7.45 -36.80 14.91
N ASP A 367 -8.59 -36.62 14.25
CA ASP A 367 -8.68 -35.98 12.95
C ASP A 367 -8.51 -34.46 13.03
N THR A 368 -9.06 -33.84 14.07
CA THR A 368 -9.08 -32.38 14.21
C THR A 368 -8.05 -31.87 15.21
N GLY A 369 -7.60 -32.69 16.17
CA GLY A 369 -6.85 -32.23 17.34
C GLY A 369 -7.69 -31.41 18.34
N LEU A 370 -9.00 -31.34 18.15
CA LEU A 370 -9.94 -30.62 19.00
C LEU A 370 -10.66 -31.58 19.95
N ASN A 371 -11.14 -31.05 21.08
CA ASN A 371 -11.72 -31.86 22.14
C ASN A 371 -13.21 -31.56 22.34
N GLN A 372 -13.80 -32.14 23.39
CA GLN A 372 -15.18 -31.92 23.80
C GLN A 372 -15.57 -30.44 23.78
N ARG A 373 -14.70 -29.57 24.32
CA ARG A 373 -14.95 -28.13 24.42
C ARG A 373 -15.26 -27.51 23.06
N GLU A 374 -14.40 -27.72 22.07
CA GLU A 374 -14.61 -27.17 20.74
C GLU A 374 -15.76 -27.85 20.03
N TYR A 375 -15.96 -29.16 20.21
CA TYR A 375 -17.11 -29.84 19.63
C TYR A 375 -18.44 -29.21 20.10
N VAL A 376 -18.55 -28.95 21.41
CA VAL A 376 -19.70 -28.27 22.01
C VAL A 376 -19.85 -26.86 21.45
N ASP A 377 -18.76 -26.10 21.36
CA ASP A 377 -18.78 -24.74 20.85
C ASP A 377 -19.11 -24.68 19.34
N MET A 378 -18.69 -25.66 18.54
CA MET A 378 -19.05 -25.76 17.12
C MET A 378 -20.57 -25.89 16.93
N LEU A 379 -21.25 -26.64 17.80
CA LEU A 379 -22.71 -26.79 17.80
C LEU A 379 -23.42 -25.54 18.36
N GLY A 380 -22.82 -24.89 19.36
CA GLY A 380 -23.34 -23.67 19.97
C GLY A 380 -23.11 -22.40 19.14
N PHE A 381 -22.22 -22.43 18.14
CA PHE A 381 -21.95 -21.27 17.28
C PHE A 381 -23.22 -20.82 16.53
N THR A 382 -23.49 -19.53 16.57
CA THR A 382 -24.55 -18.90 15.77
C THR A 382 -23.95 -17.71 15.03
N PRO A 383 -24.14 -17.61 13.70
CA PRO A 383 -23.70 -16.44 12.96
C PRO A 383 -24.54 -15.22 13.39
N GLU A 384 -23.88 -14.13 13.75
CA GLU A 384 -24.52 -12.89 14.23
C GLU A 384 -23.90 -11.64 13.58
N GLY A 385 -24.70 -10.93 12.80
CA GLY A 385 -24.32 -9.65 12.19
C GLY A 385 -23.42 -9.77 10.94
N ARG A 386 -22.78 -8.65 10.56
CA ARG A 386 -21.97 -8.53 9.34
C ARG A 386 -20.57 -9.14 9.43
N ALA A 387 -20.11 -9.50 10.62
CA ALA A 387 -18.71 -9.88 10.90
C ALA A 387 -18.58 -11.22 11.65
N ARG A 388 -19.64 -12.04 11.64
CA ARG A 388 -19.65 -13.42 12.15
C ARG A 388 -20.52 -14.29 11.25
N THR A 389 -19.93 -14.79 10.17
CA THR A 389 -20.53 -15.68 9.19
C THR A 389 -20.19 -17.15 9.48
N GLU A 390 -20.91 -18.09 8.86
CA GLU A 390 -20.55 -19.52 8.90
C GLU A 390 -19.13 -19.78 8.39
N ALA A 391 -18.65 -19.01 7.40
CA ALA A 391 -17.29 -19.10 6.91
C ALA A 391 -16.26 -18.66 7.95
N GLU A 392 -16.53 -17.59 8.71
CA GLU A 392 -15.67 -17.15 9.80
C GLU A 392 -15.63 -18.15 10.95
N GLY A 393 -16.79 -18.73 11.34
CA GLY A 393 -16.84 -19.81 12.33
C GLY A 393 -15.98 -21.00 11.91
N LYS A 394 -16.16 -21.47 10.68
CA LYS A 394 -15.36 -22.54 10.08
C LYS A 394 -13.86 -22.23 10.13
N ASN A 395 -13.46 -21.02 9.72
CA ASN A 395 -12.05 -20.60 9.69
C ASN A 395 -11.47 -20.45 11.10
N ALA A 396 -12.27 -20.05 12.08
CA ALA A 396 -11.83 -19.88 13.46
C ALA A 396 -11.53 -21.23 14.13
N PHE A 397 -12.40 -22.22 13.97
CA PHE A 397 -12.11 -23.57 14.48
C PHE A 397 -11.00 -24.28 13.71
N ALA A 398 -10.86 -24.00 12.40
CA ALA A 398 -9.71 -24.48 11.63
C ALA A 398 -8.39 -23.89 12.15
N SER A 399 -8.38 -22.61 12.50
CA SER A 399 -7.23 -21.93 13.10
C SER A 399 -6.90 -22.47 14.48
N GLU A 400 -7.91 -22.71 15.33
CA GLU A 400 -7.73 -23.31 16.65
C GLU A 400 -7.11 -24.71 16.56
N ALA A 401 -7.59 -25.54 15.63
CA ALA A 401 -7.07 -26.89 15.41
C ALA A 401 -5.57 -26.90 15.06
N VAL A 402 -5.14 -25.88 14.32
CA VAL A 402 -3.75 -25.68 13.92
C VAL A 402 -2.90 -25.16 15.08
N ILE A 403 -3.35 -24.12 15.79
CA ILE A 403 -2.58 -23.50 16.87
C ILE A 403 -2.34 -24.47 18.03
N ARG A 404 -3.27 -25.40 18.24
CA ARG A 404 -3.17 -26.48 19.23
C ARG A 404 -2.26 -27.63 18.87
N MET A 405 -1.65 -27.63 17.69
CA MET A 405 -0.66 -28.65 17.36
C MET A 405 0.53 -28.53 18.32
N VAL A 406 0.68 -29.54 19.17
CA VAL A 406 1.83 -29.71 20.08
C VAL A 406 3.00 -30.26 19.28
N ASP A 407 4.19 -29.67 19.45
CA ASP A 407 5.46 -30.21 18.97
C ASP A 407 5.90 -31.35 19.91
N GLY A 408 6.43 -32.44 19.35
CA GLY A 408 6.64 -33.67 20.10
C GLY A 408 7.62 -33.62 21.29
N ASP A 409 8.36 -32.52 21.50
CA ASP A 409 9.32 -32.37 22.61
C ASP A 409 8.92 -31.28 23.64
N GLY A 410 7.81 -30.56 23.40
CA GLY A 410 7.15 -29.70 24.39
C GLY A 410 7.90 -28.43 24.81
N GLN A 411 8.83 -27.91 23.99
CA GLN A 411 9.64 -26.72 24.34
C GLN A 411 9.24 -25.46 23.55
N THR A 412 8.64 -25.54 22.36
CA THR A 412 7.90 -24.42 21.73
C THR A 412 7.07 -24.90 20.53
N SER A 413 5.77 -24.60 20.52
CA SER A 413 4.80 -25.25 19.61
C SER A 413 4.78 -24.65 18.20
N PHE A 414 4.16 -25.40 17.26
CA PHE A 414 3.78 -24.88 15.94
C PHE A 414 2.97 -23.57 16.05
N GLY A 415 2.12 -23.45 17.07
CA GLY A 415 1.43 -22.21 17.40
C GLY A 415 2.39 -21.06 17.70
N THR A 416 3.47 -21.30 18.47
CA THR A 416 4.50 -20.29 18.73
C THR A 416 5.21 -19.86 17.44
N TRP A 417 5.63 -20.81 16.59
CA TRP A 417 6.25 -20.49 15.30
C TRP A 417 5.31 -19.70 14.40
N LEU A 418 4.04 -20.09 14.32
CA LEU A 418 3.04 -19.41 13.49
C LEU A 418 2.78 -17.98 13.99
N MET A 419 2.71 -17.77 15.31
CA MET A 419 2.55 -16.42 15.88
C MET A 419 3.79 -15.55 15.70
N TRP A 420 5.00 -16.13 15.79
CA TRP A 420 6.23 -15.44 15.41
C TRP A 420 6.15 -14.96 13.95
N LEU A 421 5.73 -15.85 13.04
CA LEU A 421 5.62 -15.53 11.62
C LEU A 421 4.60 -14.41 11.34
N TYR A 422 3.42 -14.45 11.98
CA TYR A 422 2.42 -13.36 11.88
C TYR A 422 2.86 -12.07 12.56
N SER A 423 3.74 -12.14 13.55
CA SER A 423 4.30 -10.96 14.21
C SER A 423 5.43 -10.31 13.42
N SER A 424 6.14 -11.09 12.60
CA SER A 424 7.32 -10.62 11.91
C SER A 424 6.98 -9.70 10.74
N GLN A 425 7.86 -8.73 10.48
CA GLN A 425 7.64 -7.78 9.41
C GLN A 425 7.93 -8.39 8.03
N ASP A 426 9.19 -8.80 7.84
CA ASP A 426 9.70 -9.28 6.55
C ASP A 426 9.09 -10.62 6.13
N GLU A 427 9.08 -11.61 7.03
CA GLU A 427 8.62 -12.95 6.71
C GLU A 427 7.12 -13.00 6.40
N TYR A 428 6.30 -12.21 7.10
CA TYR A 428 4.88 -12.08 6.77
C TYR A 428 4.68 -11.41 5.41
N ASN A 429 5.37 -10.29 5.17
CA ASN A 429 5.23 -9.54 3.91
C ASN A 429 5.68 -10.37 2.72
N PHE A 430 6.71 -11.20 2.87
CA PHE A 430 7.11 -12.13 1.83
C PHE A 430 5.97 -13.07 1.41
N VAL A 431 5.30 -13.72 2.38
CA VAL A 431 4.19 -14.63 2.08
C VAL A 431 2.98 -13.87 1.51
N SER A 432 2.67 -12.70 2.07
CA SER A 432 1.59 -11.82 1.63
C SER A 432 1.79 -11.36 0.18
N LYS A 433 2.97 -10.85 -0.15
CA LYS A 433 3.35 -10.41 -1.50
C LYS A 433 3.31 -11.54 -2.51
N ILE A 434 3.78 -12.74 -2.15
CA ILE A 434 3.67 -13.89 -3.07
C ILE A 434 2.21 -14.30 -3.29
N PHE A 435 1.38 -14.27 -2.25
CA PHE A 435 -0.06 -14.53 -2.40
C PHE A 435 -0.71 -13.53 -3.36
N LEU A 436 -0.46 -12.23 -3.17
CA LEU A 436 -0.98 -11.17 -4.03
C LEU A 436 -0.43 -11.28 -5.47
N LYS A 437 0.84 -11.61 -5.64
CA LYS A 437 1.46 -11.86 -6.94
C LYS A 437 0.79 -13.02 -7.67
N ASN A 438 0.54 -14.13 -6.97
CA ASN A 438 -0.17 -15.28 -7.55
C ASN A 438 -1.61 -14.93 -7.93
N ASN A 439 -2.28 -14.07 -7.16
CA ASN A 439 -3.61 -13.58 -7.50
C ASN A 439 -3.57 -12.70 -8.75
N LEU A 440 -2.61 -11.77 -8.83
CA LEU A 440 -2.41 -10.91 -9.99
C LEU A 440 -2.12 -11.72 -11.26
N SER A 441 -1.17 -12.67 -11.20
CA SER A 441 -0.84 -13.57 -12.31
C SER A 441 -2.08 -14.32 -12.84
N LYS A 442 -2.89 -14.92 -11.95
CA LYS A 442 -4.15 -15.58 -12.35
C LYS A 442 -5.15 -14.66 -13.05
N ILE A 443 -5.14 -13.37 -12.72
CA ILE A 443 -6.03 -12.38 -13.33
C ILE A 443 -5.50 -11.98 -14.71
N VAL A 444 -4.22 -11.59 -14.80
CA VAL A 444 -3.63 -11.07 -16.05
C VAL A 444 -3.44 -12.16 -17.11
N GLU A 445 -3.23 -13.42 -16.69
CA GLU A 445 -3.07 -14.57 -17.58
C GLU A 445 -4.41 -15.24 -17.95
N ALA A 446 -5.53 -14.77 -17.40
CA ALA A 446 -6.83 -15.37 -17.68
C ALA A 446 -7.20 -15.22 -19.17
N PRO A 447 -7.47 -16.30 -19.91
CA PRO A 447 -7.81 -16.21 -21.33
C PRO A 447 -9.05 -15.35 -21.62
N SER A 448 -10.02 -15.34 -20.69
CA SER A 448 -11.23 -14.53 -20.78
C SER A 448 -11.00 -13.03 -20.61
N LEU A 449 -9.82 -12.60 -20.16
CA LEU A 449 -9.41 -11.20 -19.99
C LEU A 449 -8.27 -10.82 -20.95
N ALA A 450 -8.00 -11.64 -21.97
CA ALA A 450 -6.93 -11.39 -22.92
C ALA A 450 -7.08 -10.00 -23.57
N GLY A 451 -6.01 -9.19 -23.51
CA GLY A 451 -6.00 -7.83 -24.02
C GLY A 451 -6.67 -6.77 -23.12
N GLN A 452 -7.43 -7.17 -22.09
CA GLN A 452 -8.19 -6.26 -21.25
C GLN A 452 -7.31 -5.30 -20.44
N PHE A 453 -6.07 -5.68 -20.15
CA PHE A 453 -5.12 -4.86 -19.40
C PHE A 453 -4.06 -4.19 -20.28
N LEU A 454 -4.23 -4.25 -21.59
CA LEU A 454 -3.38 -3.51 -22.52
C LEU A 454 -3.86 -2.07 -22.67
N ASN A 455 -2.92 -1.14 -22.65
CA ASN A 455 -3.14 0.25 -23.01
C ASN A 455 -2.61 0.49 -24.42
N THR A 456 -3.52 0.58 -25.39
CA THR A 456 -3.20 0.79 -26.80
C THR A 456 -3.26 2.24 -27.22
N GLU A 457 -3.63 3.15 -26.32
CA GLU A 457 -3.69 4.58 -26.58
C GLU A 457 -2.27 5.17 -26.66
N ALA A 458 -2.12 6.25 -27.41
CA ALA A 458 -0.82 6.89 -27.63
C ALA A 458 -0.24 7.45 -26.31
N PRO A 459 0.98 7.05 -25.90
CA PRO A 459 1.63 7.61 -24.71
C PRO A 459 1.66 9.14 -24.72
N GLY A 460 1.49 9.77 -23.56
CA GLY A 460 1.47 11.23 -23.40
C GLY A 460 0.11 11.90 -23.61
N THR A 461 -0.91 11.18 -24.11
CA THR A 461 -2.26 11.71 -24.29
C THR A 461 -3.15 11.55 -23.04
N ASP A 462 -4.20 12.36 -22.94
CA ASP A 462 -5.23 12.24 -21.91
C ASP A 462 -5.95 10.89 -21.98
N GLU A 463 -6.22 10.40 -23.20
CA GLU A 463 -6.83 9.10 -23.46
C GLU A 463 -5.98 7.97 -22.87
N HIS A 464 -4.66 8.02 -23.08
CA HIS A 464 -3.74 7.04 -22.51
C HIS A 464 -3.71 7.08 -20.99
N MET A 465 -3.76 8.27 -20.37
CA MET A 465 -3.83 8.39 -18.91
C MET A 465 -5.12 7.81 -18.34
N ILE A 466 -6.27 8.17 -18.92
CA ILE A 466 -7.59 7.66 -18.52
C ILE A 466 -7.65 6.15 -18.68
N ARG A 467 -7.13 5.63 -19.81
CA ARG A 467 -7.08 4.20 -20.07
C ARG A 467 -6.23 3.47 -19.05
N GLN A 468 -5.03 3.97 -18.74
CA GLN A 468 -4.16 3.34 -17.75
C GLN A 468 -4.81 3.31 -16.37
N ARG A 469 -5.41 4.42 -15.92
CA ARG A 469 -6.10 4.48 -14.62
C ARG A 469 -7.29 3.51 -14.56
N THR A 470 -8.00 3.33 -15.66
CA THR A 470 -9.07 2.33 -15.77
C THR A 470 -8.54 0.89 -15.65
N VAL A 471 -7.39 0.60 -16.28
CA VAL A 471 -6.71 -0.71 -16.14
C VAL A 471 -6.32 -0.96 -14.69
N GLU A 472 -5.65 -0.02 -14.03
CA GLU A 472 -5.20 -0.20 -12.65
C GLU A 472 -6.36 -0.36 -11.67
N ASP A 473 -7.45 0.40 -11.85
CA ASP A 473 -8.66 0.25 -11.04
C ASP A 473 -9.31 -1.13 -11.20
N ASP A 474 -9.40 -1.66 -12.42
CA ASP A 474 -9.97 -2.99 -12.66
C ASP A 474 -9.08 -4.09 -12.05
N LEU A 475 -7.76 -3.97 -12.20
CA LEU A 475 -6.80 -4.87 -11.55
C LEU A 475 -6.92 -4.81 -10.02
N ALA A 476 -6.96 -3.61 -9.43
CA ALA A 476 -7.09 -3.43 -7.99
C ALA A 476 -8.40 -4.05 -7.47
N GLN A 477 -9.52 -3.87 -8.17
CA GLN A 477 -10.79 -4.48 -7.78
C GLN A 477 -10.77 -6.01 -7.88
N ARG A 478 -10.22 -6.56 -8.96
CA ARG A 478 -10.10 -8.01 -9.14
C ARG A 478 -9.19 -8.63 -8.08
N VAL A 479 -8.06 -7.99 -7.78
CA VAL A 479 -7.13 -8.44 -6.74
C VAL A 479 -7.77 -8.36 -5.36
N ALA A 480 -8.48 -7.27 -5.03
CA ALA A 480 -9.21 -7.16 -3.77
C ALA A 480 -10.29 -8.24 -3.62
N ALA A 481 -11.07 -8.50 -4.67
CA ALA A 481 -12.06 -9.58 -4.67
C ALA A 481 -11.39 -10.96 -4.55
N MET A 482 -10.22 -11.16 -5.17
CA MET A 482 -9.45 -12.40 -5.07
C MET A 482 -8.86 -12.62 -3.69
N HIS A 483 -8.33 -11.56 -3.08
CA HIS A 483 -7.82 -11.57 -1.72
C HIS A 483 -8.91 -11.95 -0.72
N ASN A 484 -10.09 -11.35 -0.85
CA ASN A 484 -11.19 -11.52 0.10
C ASN A 484 -12.04 -12.79 -0.13
N TRP A 485 -12.25 -13.21 -1.38
CA TRP A 485 -13.16 -14.32 -1.71
C TRP A 485 -12.48 -15.54 -2.34
N GLY A 486 -11.38 -15.36 -3.08
CA GLY A 486 -10.63 -16.45 -3.71
C GLY A 486 -11.34 -17.19 -4.87
N ASN A 487 -12.50 -16.72 -5.33
CA ASN A 487 -13.25 -17.37 -6.41
C ASN A 487 -12.72 -17.00 -7.80
N VAL A 488 -11.67 -17.70 -8.24
CA VAL A 488 -10.98 -17.47 -9.51
C VAL A 488 -11.97 -17.35 -10.67
N ARG A 489 -12.89 -18.31 -10.84
CA ARG A 489 -13.81 -18.34 -11.99
C ARG A 489 -14.65 -17.07 -12.12
N ARG A 490 -15.09 -16.50 -11.00
CA ARG A 490 -15.91 -15.28 -10.98
C ARG A 490 -15.07 -14.02 -11.19
N ILE A 491 -13.86 -14.00 -10.66
CA ILE A 491 -12.95 -12.86 -10.73
C ILE A 491 -12.28 -12.76 -12.10
N THR A 492 -12.06 -13.88 -12.79
CA THR A 492 -11.50 -13.90 -14.14
C THR A 492 -12.57 -13.80 -15.23
N ALA A 493 -13.85 -13.67 -14.88
CA ALA A 493 -14.91 -13.42 -15.85
C ALA A 493 -14.82 -11.97 -16.39
N PRO A 494 -15.16 -11.70 -17.66
CA PRO A 494 -15.11 -10.35 -18.23
C PRO A 494 -15.86 -9.33 -17.36
N ALA A 495 -17.07 -9.68 -16.94
CA ALA A 495 -17.84 -8.96 -15.92
C ALA A 495 -17.74 -9.67 -14.57
N MET A 496 -17.30 -8.94 -13.53
CA MET A 496 -17.27 -9.43 -12.16
C MET A 496 -18.68 -9.42 -11.55
N ASP A 497 -19.32 -10.59 -11.47
CA ASP A 497 -20.55 -10.79 -10.70
C ASP A 497 -20.18 -11.11 -9.24
N LEU A 498 -20.14 -10.06 -8.41
CA LEU A 498 -19.70 -10.12 -7.01
C LEU A 498 -20.89 -10.11 -6.04
N PRO A 499 -20.91 -11.00 -5.04
CA PRO A 499 -21.80 -10.84 -3.89
C PRO A 499 -21.58 -9.47 -3.22
N SER A 500 -22.64 -8.88 -2.66
CA SER A 500 -22.60 -7.52 -2.13
C SER A 500 -21.50 -7.30 -1.09
N TRP A 501 -21.18 -8.29 -0.26
CA TRP A 501 -20.13 -8.19 0.75
C TRP A 501 -18.72 -8.13 0.13
N VAL A 502 -18.45 -8.90 -0.94
CA VAL A 502 -17.17 -8.85 -1.69
C VAL A 502 -17.06 -7.53 -2.42
N LYS A 503 -18.17 -7.08 -3.05
CA LYS A 503 -18.21 -5.80 -3.75
C LYS A 503 -17.91 -4.64 -2.79
N ASN A 504 -18.54 -4.61 -1.62
CA ASN A 504 -18.28 -3.58 -0.61
C ASN A 504 -16.81 -3.59 -0.17
N TYR A 505 -16.23 -4.76 0.08
CA TYR A 505 -14.81 -4.87 0.40
C TYR A 505 -13.92 -4.30 -0.72
N ALA A 506 -14.16 -4.71 -1.97
CA ALA A 506 -13.39 -4.24 -3.13
C ALA A 506 -13.56 -2.74 -3.39
N ASP A 507 -14.76 -2.19 -3.16
CA ASP A 507 -15.02 -0.77 -3.29
C ASP A 507 -14.34 0.05 -2.16
N GLU A 508 -14.28 -0.44 -0.91
CA GLU A 508 -13.51 0.16 0.20
C GLU A 508 -11.99 0.08 0.00
N PHE A 509 -11.54 -0.99 -0.66
CA PHE A 509 -10.14 -1.19 -1.04
C PHE A 509 -9.70 -0.16 -2.09
N SER A 510 -10.54 0.10 -3.10
CA SER A 510 -10.13 0.80 -4.33
C SER A 510 -10.78 2.16 -4.60
N ARG A 511 -12.10 2.31 -4.46
CA ARG A 511 -12.86 3.41 -5.10
C ARG A 511 -13.59 4.35 -4.13
N SER A 512 -13.92 3.88 -2.94
CA SER A 512 -14.66 4.65 -1.93
C SER A 512 -13.74 5.21 -0.85
N VAL A 513 -14.20 6.22 -0.12
CA VAL A 513 -13.52 6.73 1.07
C VAL A 513 -13.60 5.65 2.15
N GLY A 514 -12.68 4.69 2.06
CA GLY A 514 -12.53 3.55 2.93
C GLY A 514 -11.17 3.55 3.60
N ARG A 515 -10.89 2.49 4.35
CA ARG A 515 -9.60 2.38 5.04
C ARG A 515 -8.46 2.01 4.09
N GLY A 516 -8.71 1.11 3.12
CA GLY A 516 -7.71 0.64 2.15
C GLY A 516 -7.24 1.72 1.18
N ASP A 517 -8.18 2.46 0.59
CA ASP A 517 -7.96 3.69 -0.22
C ASP A 517 -6.74 3.60 -1.16
N TRP A 518 -6.65 2.50 -1.92
CA TRP A 518 -5.54 2.17 -2.82
C TRP A 518 -5.22 3.31 -3.80
N ARG A 519 -6.27 3.98 -4.30
CA ARG A 519 -6.21 5.14 -5.19
C ARG A 519 -5.36 6.29 -4.65
N SER A 520 -5.29 6.43 -3.32
CA SER A 520 -4.45 7.46 -2.67
C SER A 520 -2.96 7.09 -2.58
N LEU A 521 -2.58 5.84 -2.87
CA LEU A 521 -1.20 5.37 -2.74
C LEU A 521 -0.40 5.61 -4.02
N ARG A 522 0.73 6.29 -3.90
CA ARG A 522 1.76 6.44 -4.96
C ARG A 522 3.03 5.73 -4.54
N CYS A 523 3.75 5.11 -5.46
CA CYS A 523 5.02 4.45 -5.13
C CYS A 523 6.20 5.41 -5.26
N GLY A 524 6.87 5.72 -4.15
CA GLY A 524 8.17 6.39 -4.15
C GLY A 524 9.27 5.37 -3.89
N ASP A 525 10.09 5.08 -4.90
CA ASP A 525 11.14 4.04 -4.82
C ASP A 525 12.42 4.54 -4.10
N GLU A 526 12.56 5.86 -3.98
CA GLU A 526 13.69 6.50 -3.28
C GLU A 526 13.33 7.05 -1.90
N LEU A 527 12.12 6.72 -1.41
CA LEU A 527 11.82 6.92 0.00
C LEU A 527 12.75 6.03 0.82
N LYS A 528 13.56 6.66 1.70
CA LYS A 528 14.53 6.00 2.59
C LYS A 528 13.81 5.13 3.64
N ASN A 529 14.26 5.08 4.90
CA ASN A 529 13.75 4.14 5.90
C ASN A 529 12.32 4.43 6.42
N THR A 530 11.60 5.37 5.82
CA THR A 530 10.21 5.67 6.17
C THR A 530 9.27 4.70 5.47
N ALA A 531 8.26 4.20 6.20
CA ALA A 531 7.20 3.35 5.65
C ALA A 531 6.42 4.02 4.50
N GLY A 532 6.19 5.33 4.64
CA GLY A 532 5.56 6.20 3.67
C GLY A 532 5.26 7.57 4.26
N LEU A 533 4.82 8.49 3.41
CA LEU A 533 4.44 9.85 3.75
C LEU A 533 2.94 10.06 3.60
N ARG A 534 2.36 10.85 4.50
CA ARG A 534 1.03 11.45 4.35
C ARG A 534 1.20 12.96 4.30
N MET A 535 0.94 13.55 3.14
CA MET A 535 1.20 14.95 2.88
C MET A 535 0.03 15.83 3.30
N GLN A 536 0.33 16.95 3.93
CA GLN A 536 -0.62 18.01 4.24
C GLN A 536 -0.65 19.02 3.09
N PRO A 537 -1.84 19.50 2.67
CA PRO A 537 -1.95 20.49 1.62
C PRO A 537 -1.23 21.78 2.02
N LEU A 538 -0.58 22.38 1.03
CA LEU A 538 0.06 23.67 1.14
C LEU A 538 -1.01 24.76 1.15
N ASN A 539 -1.05 25.55 2.24
CA ASN A 539 -1.97 26.67 2.32
C ASN A 539 -1.39 27.89 1.59
N LEU A 540 -1.83 28.09 0.34
CA LEU A 540 -1.31 29.12 -0.57
C LEU A 540 -2.11 30.43 -0.60
N LYS A 541 -3.06 30.59 0.32
CA LYS A 541 -3.97 31.75 0.38
C LYS A 541 -3.25 33.10 0.45
#